data_AF-A0A2W5X5S2-F1
#
_entry.id   AF-A0A2W5X5S2-F1
#
_cell.length_a   1.000
_cell.length_b   1.000
_cell.length_c   1.000
_cell.angle_alpha   90.00
_cell.angle_beta   90.00
_cell.angle_gamma   90.00
#
_symmetry.space_group_name_H-M   'P 1'
#
loop_
_entity.id
_entity.type
_entity.pdbx_description
1 polymer ?
#
loop_
_entity_poly.entity_id
_entity_poly.type
_entity_poly.pdbx_seq_one_letter_code
_entity_poly.pdbx_strand_id
1 'polypeptide(L)' 'MNRSTGGTTIRGGGAAGAPRQSPAEFVRGVVLELRRVTWPSREEWISATLLTIALVVGIGFFTWGVDQILSYVFNVIHPV' A
#
# COMPACT_ATOMS: atom_id res chain seq x y z
N MET A 1 68.85 -2.95 -18.14
CA MET A 1 67.89 -1.85 -18.43
C MET A 1 67.16 -2.13 -19.73
N ASN A 2 65.85 -2.37 -19.70
CA ASN A 2 64.89 -1.98 -20.75
C ASN A 2 63.45 -2.23 -20.24
N ARG A 3 62.80 -1.21 -19.68
CA ARG A 3 61.36 -1.24 -19.39
C ARG A 3 60.67 -0.62 -20.60
N SER A 4 59.95 -1.43 -21.37
CA SER A 4 59.08 -0.97 -22.45
C SER A 4 57.86 -0.26 -21.84
N THR A 5 57.95 1.06 -21.85
CA THR A 5 56.84 1.99 -21.61
C THR A 5 55.81 1.84 -22.73
N GLY A 6 54.74 1.10 -22.46
CA GLY A 6 53.52 1.11 -23.26
C GLY A 6 52.52 2.08 -22.63
N GLY A 7 52.35 3.24 -23.24
CA GLY A 7 51.35 4.23 -22.83
C GLY A 7 49.93 3.71 -23.03
N THR A 8 49.17 3.61 -21.95
CA THR A 8 47.72 3.40 -22.01
C THR A 8 47.04 4.76 -21.99
N THR A 9 46.72 5.21 -23.19
CA THR A 9 45.89 6.35 -23.55
C THR A 9 44.69 6.55 -22.62
N ILE A 10 44.67 7.70 -21.95
CA ILE A 10 43.49 8.26 -21.28
C ILE A 10 42.44 8.54 -22.37
N ARG A 11 41.40 7.70 -22.44
CA ARG A 11 40.21 8.02 -23.24
C ARG A 11 39.30 8.91 -22.41
N GLY A 12 39.54 10.21 -22.51
CA GLY A 12 38.50 11.21 -22.30
C GLY A 12 37.46 11.09 -23.41
N GLY A 13 36.18 11.20 -23.06
CA GLY A 13 35.11 11.34 -24.04
C GLY A 13 33.70 11.24 -23.46
N GLY A 14 33.11 12.39 -23.12
CA GLY A 14 31.66 12.59 -23.21
C GLY A 14 30.92 12.96 -21.92
N ALA A 15 30.74 14.27 -21.68
CA ALA A 15 29.67 14.77 -20.83
C ALA A 15 28.36 14.86 -21.65
N ALA A 16 27.33 14.08 -21.31
CA ALA A 16 25.94 14.30 -21.75
C ALA A 16 24.93 13.53 -20.88
N GLY A 17 24.25 14.26 -20.01
CA GLY A 17 22.89 13.96 -19.51
C GLY A 17 22.75 12.86 -18.46
N ALA A 18 22.25 13.21 -17.28
CA ALA A 18 21.79 12.27 -16.26
C ALA A 18 20.97 11.12 -16.89
N PRO A 19 21.16 9.86 -16.45
CA PRO A 19 20.42 8.74 -17.01
C PRO A 19 18.93 8.97 -16.76
N ARG A 20 18.18 9.30 -17.81
CA ARG A 20 16.72 9.20 -17.80
C ARG A 20 16.43 7.72 -17.59
N GLN A 21 16.12 7.35 -16.33
CA GLN A 21 15.62 6.01 -16.05
C GLN A 21 14.42 5.80 -16.97
N SER A 22 14.56 4.87 -17.90
CA SER A 22 13.48 4.58 -18.83
C SER A 22 12.29 4.06 -18.01
N PRO A 23 11.04 4.33 -18.41
CA PRO A 23 9.87 3.80 -17.71
C PRO A 23 9.92 2.28 -17.52
N ALA A 24 10.59 1.58 -18.45
CA ALA A 24 10.85 0.15 -18.36
C ALA A 24 11.78 -0.24 -17.19
N GLU A 25 12.87 0.49 -16.97
CA GLU A 25 13.78 0.26 -15.83
C GLU A 25 13.09 0.60 -14.49
N PHE A 26 12.23 1.61 -14.47
CA PHE A 26 11.42 1.94 -13.29
C PHE A 26 10.43 0.82 -12.92
N VAL A 27 9.64 0.33 -13.87
CA VAL A 27 8.70 -0.79 -13.64
C VAL A 27 9.43 -2.04 -13.16
N ARG A 28 10.59 -2.32 -13.75
CA ARG A 28 11.46 -3.43 -13.34
C ARG A 28 11.95 -3.26 -11.90
N GLY A 29 12.33 -2.04 -11.50
CA GLY A 29 12.65 -1.70 -10.11
C GLY A 29 11.46 -1.89 -9.15
N VAL A 30 10.27 -1.43 -9.51
CA VAL A 30 9.04 -1.58 -8.71
C VAL A 30 8.67 -3.05 -8.50
N VAL A 31 8.74 -3.88 -9.55
CA VAL A 31 8.46 -5.32 -9.42
C VAL A 31 9.45 -6.00 -8.48
N LEU A 32 10.73 -5.62 -8.51
CA LEU A 32 11.73 -6.16 -7.59
C LEU A 32 11.43 -5.78 -6.14
N GLU A 33 10.93 -4.57 -5.90
CA GLU A 33 10.54 -4.11 -4.55
C GLU A 33 9.22 -4.75 -4.08
N LEU A 34 8.23 -4.92 -4.96
CA LEU A 34 6.96 -5.60 -4.65
C LEU A 34 7.16 -7.07 -4.24
N ARG A 35 8.26 -7.70 -4.64
CA ARG A 35 8.63 -9.06 -4.18
C ARG A 35 9.11 -9.10 -2.73
N ARG A 36 9.52 -7.95 -2.16
CA ARG A 36 9.89 -7.82 -0.73
C ARG A 36 8.68 -7.56 0.15
N VAL A 37 7.54 -7.21 -0.45
CA VAL A 37 6.28 -7.04 0.28
C VAL A 37 5.80 -8.42 0.73
N THR A 38 5.64 -8.57 2.03
CA THR A 38 5.02 -9.74 2.64
C THR A 38 3.53 -9.70 2.34
N TRP A 39 3.12 -10.30 1.22
CA TRP A 39 1.70 -10.39 0.88
C TRP A 39 0.98 -11.22 1.94
N PRO A 40 -0.16 -10.72 2.47
CA PRO A 40 -0.84 -11.38 3.57
C PRO A 40 -1.31 -12.76 3.13
N SER A 41 -1.26 -13.72 4.04
CA SER A 41 -1.76 -15.07 3.77
C SER A 41 -3.29 -15.07 3.63
N ARG A 42 -3.85 -16.06 2.92
CA ARG A 42 -5.33 -16.15 2.74
C ARG A 42 -6.08 -16.18 4.07
N GLU A 43 -5.51 -16.79 5.09
CA GLU A 43 -6.08 -16.89 6.43
C GLU A 43 -6.11 -15.52 7.14
N GLU A 44 -5.09 -14.71 6.91
CA GLU A 44 -4.98 -13.36 7.47
C GLU A 44 -6.05 -12.43 6.87
N TRP A 45 -6.30 -12.54 5.57
CA TRP A 45 -7.41 -11.84 4.89
C TRP A 45 -8.78 -12.24 5.44
N ILE A 46 -9.00 -13.54 5.64
CA ILE A 46 -10.25 -14.06 6.18
C ILE A 46 -10.44 -13.59 7.63
N SER A 47 -9.38 -13.61 8.44
CA SER A 47 -9.43 -13.16 9.83
C SER A 47 -9.73 -11.67 9.94
N ALA A 48 -9.07 -10.84 9.12
CA ALA A 48 -9.29 -9.40 9.09
C ALA A 48 -10.71 -9.03 8.62
N THR A 49 -11.24 -9.74 7.62
CA THR A 49 -12.61 -9.51 7.12
C THR A 49 -13.67 -9.99 8.11
N LEU A 50 -13.48 -11.15 8.77
CA LEU A 50 -14.37 -11.64 9.84
C LEU A 50 -14.45 -10.65 11.00
N LEU A 51 -13.32 -10.12 11.44
CA LEU A 51 -13.28 -9.09 12.49
C LEU A 51 -14.09 -7.85 12.09
N THR A 52 -13.90 -7.38 10.85
CA THR A 52 -14.63 -6.23 10.31
C THR A 52 -16.14 -6.49 10.24
N ILE A 53 -16.54 -7.68 9.78
CA ILE A 53 -17.96 -8.08 9.76
C ILE A 53 -18.55 -8.07 11.17
N ALA A 54 -17.86 -8.66 12.15
CA ALA A 54 -18.32 -8.66 13.53
C ALA A 54 -18.48 -7.23 14.08
N LEU A 55 -17.52 -6.34 13.80
CA LEU A 55 -17.58 -4.93 14.19
C LEU A 55 -18.78 -4.21 13.56
N VAL A 56 -18.98 -4.33 12.24
CA VAL A 56 -20.07 -3.66 11.53
C VAL A 56 -21.42 -4.18 11.98
N VAL A 57 -21.55 -5.50 12.19
CA VAL A 57 -22.77 -6.10 12.76
C VAL A 57 -23.04 -5.56 14.16
N GLY A 58 -22.02 -5.48 15.01
CA GLY A 58 -22.15 -4.90 16.35
C GLY A 58 -22.60 -3.44 16.34
N ILE A 59 -21.99 -2.61 15.48
CA ILE A 59 -22.38 -1.20 15.29
C ILE A 59 -23.81 -1.10 14.73
N GLY A 60 -24.19 -1.96 13.80
CA GLY A 60 -25.52 -2.01 13.22
C GLY A 60 -26.59 -2.31 14.28
N PHE A 61 -26.36 -3.31 15.14
CA PHE A 61 -27.26 -3.61 16.26
C PHE A 61 -27.32 -2.49 17.29
N PHE A 62 -26.19 -1.88 17.62
CA PHE A 62 -26.15 -0.73 18.53
C PHE A 62 -26.98 0.43 17.97
N THR A 63 -26.75 0.79 16.70
CA THR A 63 -27.47 1.89 16.03
C THR A 63 -28.96 1.60 15.99
N TRP A 64 -29.35 0.40 15.56
CA TRP A 64 -30.74 -0.04 15.55
C TRP A 64 -31.39 0.04 16.95
N GLY A 65 -30.70 -0.40 17.99
CA GLY A 65 -31.19 -0.30 19.37
C GLY A 65 -31.41 1.14 19.82
N VAL A 66 -30.46 2.03 19.50
CA VAL A 66 -30.60 3.47 19.77
C VAL A 66 -31.77 4.06 19.00
N ASP A 67 -31.94 3.74 17.72
CA ASP A 67 -33.06 4.22 16.90
C ASP A 67 -34.42 3.79 17.48
N GLN A 68 -34.53 2.56 17.98
CA GLN A 68 -35.75 2.08 18.67
C GLN A 68 -36.03 2.88 19.95
N ILE A 69 -34.99 3.11 20.77
CA ILE A 69 -35.12 3.90 22.01
C ILE A 69 -35.54 5.34 21.70
N LEU A 70 -34.88 5.97 20.72
CA LEU A 70 -35.23 7.33 20.30
C LEU A 70 -36.67 7.38 19.78
N SER A 71 -37.07 6.44 18.93
CA SER A 71 -38.45 6.36 18.40
C SER A 71 -39.49 6.23 19.51
N TYR A 72 -39.21 5.38 20.51
CA TYR A 72 -40.08 5.24 21.68
C TYR A 72 -40.20 6.56 22.46
N VAL A 73 -39.07 7.23 22.72
CA VAL A 73 -39.04 8.52 23.43
C VAL A 73 -39.80 9.60 22.67
N PHE A 74 -39.60 9.70 21.35
CA PHE A 74 -40.33 10.67 20.51
C PHE A 74 -41.84 10.41 20.51
N ASN A 75 -42.28 9.15 20.41
CA ASN A 75 -43.69 8.79 20.46
C ASN A 75 -44.33 9.13 21.82
N VAL A 76 -43.60 8.98 22.92
CA VAL A 76 -44.08 9.36 24.26
C VAL A 76 -44.19 10.89 24.41
N ILE A 77 -43.25 11.65 23.85
CA ILE A 77 -43.21 13.11 23.97
C ILE A 77 -44.22 13.79 23.04
N HIS A 78 -44.29 13.35 21.78
CA HIS A 78 -45.21 13.87 20.79
C HIS A 78 -46.08 12.73 20.25
N PRO A 79 -47.13 12.34 21.00
CA PRO A 79 -48.08 11.35 20.52
C PRO A 79 -48.90 12.00 19.39
N VAL A 80 -48.48 11.78 18.15
CA VAL A 80 -49.24 12.15 16.94
C VAL A 80 -49.48 10.94 16.07
#